data_AF-A0A973IT19-F1
#
_entry.id   AF-A0A973IT19-F1
#
_cell.length_a   1.000
_cell.length_b   1.000
_cell.length_c   1.000
_cell.angle_alpha   90.00
_cell.angle_beta   90.00
_cell.angle_gamma   90.00
#
_symmetry.space_group_name_H-M   'P 1'
#
loop_
_entity.id
_entity.type
_entity.pdbx_description
1 polymer ?
#
loop_
_entity_poly.entity_id
_entity_poly.type
_entity_poly.pdbx_seq_one_letter_code
_entity_poly.pdbx_strand_id
1 'polypeptide(L)'
;MTINEFNNSLIEMKSNLQRFAMSLTSDRDSALDLVQDTFLKAITYSDKFTDYTNLKAWVFTIMKNTFINNYRRNAKENTIIDGTKDL
;
A
#
# COMPACT_ATOMS: atom_id res chain seq x y z
N MET A 1 -3.16 -16.43 15.03
CA MET A 1 -4.05 -16.20 13.87
C MET A 1 -3.63 -17.17 12.79
N THR A 2 -4.55 -17.97 12.26
CA THR A 2 -4.30 -18.85 11.12
C THR A 2 -4.21 -18.06 9.82
N ILE A 3 -3.64 -18.64 8.75
CA ILE A 3 -3.57 -17.99 7.44
C ILE A 3 -4.97 -17.61 6.92
N ASN A 4 -5.97 -18.46 7.15
CA ASN A 4 -7.35 -18.19 6.72
C ASN A 4 -7.97 -17.03 7.50
N GLU A 5 -7.78 -16.98 8.83
CA GLU A 5 -8.25 -15.86 9.65
C GLU A 5 -7.61 -14.53 9.23
N PHE A 6 -6.32 -14.55 8.91
CA PHE A 6 -5.58 -13.39 8.42
C PHE A 6 -6.14 -12.90 7.08
N ASN A 7 -6.31 -13.81 6.11
CA ASN A 7 -6.83 -13.47 4.78
C ASN A 7 -8.26 -12.93 4.85
N ASN A 8 -9.13 -13.52 5.66
CA ASN A 8 -10.49 -13.03 5.87
C ASN A 8 -10.49 -11.61 6.47
N SER A 9 -9.64 -11.38 7.46
CA SER A 9 -9.49 -10.05 8.07
C SER A 9 -9.03 -9.00 7.04
N LEU A 10 -8.11 -9.35 6.11
CA LEU A 10 -7.72 -8.47 5.01
C LEU A 10 -8.91 -8.13 4.10
N ILE A 11 -9.70 -9.13 3.71
CA ILE A 11 -10.87 -8.95 2.83
C ILE A 11 -11.89 -7.99 3.49
N GLU A 12 -12.17 -8.16 4.78
CA GLU A 12 -13.07 -7.28 5.54
C GLU A 12 -12.57 -5.82 5.57
N MET A 13 -11.25 -5.62 5.63
CA MET A 13 -10.64 -4.29 5.61
C MET A 13 -10.64 -3.62 4.24
N LYS A 14 -10.91 -4.35 3.15
CA LYS A 14 -10.80 -3.84 1.76
C LYS A 14 -11.54 -2.52 1.54
N SER A 15 -12.79 -2.40 2.01
CA SER A 15 -13.58 -1.18 1.80
C SER A 15 -13.01 0.04 2.53
N ASN A 16 -12.47 -0.17 3.74
CA ASN A 16 -11.82 0.88 4.53
C ASN A 16 -10.49 1.32 3.90
N LEU A 17 -9.72 0.35 3.41
CA LEU A 17 -8.47 0.58 2.71
C LEU A 17 -8.69 1.31 1.37
N GLN A 18 -9.72 0.97 0.62
CA GLN A 18 -10.09 1.68 -0.61
C GLN A 18 -10.45 3.15 -0.32
N ARG A 19 -11.24 3.42 0.72
CA ARG A 19 -11.57 4.81 1.12
C ARG A 19 -10.32 5.60 1.50
N PHE A 20 -9.43 4.99 2.27
CA PHE A 20 -8.18 5.63 2.67
C PHE A 20 -7.24 5.85 1.47
N ALA A 21 -7.08 4.86 0.60
CA ALA A 21 -6.31 4.97 -0.63
C ALA A 21 -6.84 6.08 -1.55
N MET A 22 -8.16 6.23 -1.67
CA MET A 22 -8.76 7.35 -2.42
C MET A 22 -8.38 8.71 -1.83
N SER A 23 -8.34 8.84 -0.50
CA SER A 23 -7.93 10.10 0.15
C SER A 23 -6.45 10.46 -0.07
N LEU A 24 -5.63 9.46 -0.41
CA LEU A 24 -4.19 9.66 -0.69
C LEU A 24 -3.92 9.94 -2.17
N THR A 25 -4.62 9.24 -3.05
CA THR A 25 -4.32 9.22 -4.50
C THR A 25 -5.18 10.18 -5.31
N SER A 26 -6.40 10.50 -4.82
CA SER A 26 -7.41 11.26 -5.56
C SER A 26 -7.77 10.66 -6.93
N ASP A 27 -7.41 9.40 -7.18
CA ASP A 27 -7.64 8.69 -8.43
C ASP A 27 -8.07 7.24 -8.15
N ARG A 28 -9.10 6.77 -8.86
CA ARG A 28 -9.73 5.48 -8.57
C ARG A 28 -8.80 4.32 -8.88
N ASP A 29 -8.13 4.36 -10.01
CA ASP A 29 -7.31 3.24 -10.47
C ASP A 29 -6.04 3.15 -9.61
N SER A 30 -5.39 4.29 -9.36
CA SER A 30 -4.27 4.40 -8.42
C SER A 30 -4.62 3.94 -7.01
N ALA A 31 -5.84 4.23 -6.54
CA ALA A 31 -6.31 3.73 -5.24
C ALA A 31 -6.45 2.21 -5.23
N LEU A 32 -7.03 1.61 -6.28
CA LEU A 32 -7.19 0.16 -6.41
C LEU A 32 -5.83 -0.55 -6.46
N ASP A 33 -4.87 0.02 -7.20
CA ASP A 33 -3.50 -0.49 -7.28
C ASP A 33 -2.80 -0.41 -5.92
N LEU A 34 -2.94 0.71 -5.21
CA LEU A 34 -2.38 0.86 -3.87
C LEU A 34 -2.97 -0.16 -2.88
N VAL A 35 -4.27 -0.46 -2.95
CA VAL A 35 -4.89 -1.52 -2.14
C VAL A 35 -4.30 -2.88 -2.49
N GLN A 36 -4.12 -3.17 -3.78
CA GLN A 36 -3.57 -4.44 -4.25
C GLN A 36 -2.13 -4.64 -3.74
N ASP A 37 -1.26 -3.66 -3.92
CA ASP A 37 0.12 -3.69 -3.42
C ASP A 37 0.18 -3.86 -1.90
N THR A 38 -0.75 -3.20 -1.20
CA THR A 38 -0.85 -3.31 0.26
C THR A 38 -1.16 -4.75 0.66
N PHE A 39 -2.14 -5.39 0.02
CA PHE A 39 -2.49 -6.79 0.30
C PHE A 39 -1.35 -7.74 -0.04
N LEU A 40 -0.71 -7.56 -1.19
CA LEU A 40 0.43 -8.37 -1.58
C LEU A 40 1.54 -8.32 -0.52
N LYS A 41 1.90 -7.11 -0.06
CA LYS A 41 2.91 -6.94 0.99
C LYS A 41 2.46 -7.46 2.35
N ALA A 42 1.20 -7.27 2.72
CA ALA A 42 0.67 -7.79 3.98
C ALA A 42 0.75 -9.32 4.03
N ILE A 43 0.40 -10.00 2.93
CA ILE A 43 0.51 -11.46 2.81
C ILE A 43 1.98 -11.88 2.82
N THR A 44 2.83 -11.18 2.04
CA THR A 44 4.27 -11.48 1.93
C THR A 44 5.00 -11.37 3.27
N TYR A 45 4.60 -10.40 4.11
CA TYR A 45 5.20 -10.17 5.43
C TYR A 45 4.33 -10.67 6.59
N SER A 46 3.40 -11.58 6.31
CA SER A 46 2.48 -12.13 7.33
C SER A 46 3.23 -12.86 8.46
N ASP A 47 4.38 -13.46 8.15
CA ASP A 47 5.30 -14.08 9.11
C ASP A 47 5.92 -13.07 10.09
N LYS A 48 6.03 -11.79 9.71
CA LYS A 48 6.55 -10.70 10.55
C LYS A 48 5.48 -10.08 11.45
N PHE A 49 4.22 -10.49 11.29
CA PHE A 49 3.13 -10.08 12.18
C PHE A 49 3.17 -10.94 13.46
N THR A 50 4.26 -10.84 14.22
CA THR A 50 4.53 -11.71 15.37
C THR A 50 3.96 -11.21 16.69
N ASP A 51 3.76 -9.89 16.88
CA ASP A 51 3.47 -9.37 18.24
C ASP A 51 2.48 -8.19 18.39
N TYR A 52 1.88 -7.63 17.34
CA TYR A 52 1.13 -6.36 17.49
C TYR A 52 -0.37 -6.51 17.24
N THR A 53 -1.12 -6.55 18.35
CA THR A 53 -2.57 -6.76 18.58
C THR A 53 -3.56 -6.07 17.62
N ASN A 54 -3.09 -5.24 16.70
CA ASN A 54 -3.92 -4.48 15.79
C ASN A 54 -3.47 -4.67 14.34
N LEU A 55 -3.97 -5.75 13.72
CA LEU A 55 -3.76 -6.05 12.30
C LEU A 55 -4.16 -4.86 11.41
N LYS A 56 -5.24 -4.15 11.75
CA LYS A 56 -5.70 -2.98 10.99
C LYS A 56 -4.65 -1.87 10.97
N ALA A 57 -4.10 -1.50 12.12
CA ALA A 57 -3.03 -0.49 12.18
C ALA A 57 -1.79 -0.89 11.38
N TRP A 58 -1.42 -2.18 11.44
CA TRP A 58 -0.30 -2.73 10.69
C TRP A 58 -0.50 -2.65 9.17
N VAL A 59 -1.67 -3.06 8.66
CA VAL A 59 -1.99 -3.00 7.23
C VAL A 59 -2.07 -1.54 6.72
N PHE A 60 -2.64 -0.63 7.51
CA PHE A 60 -2.67 0.80 7.16
C PHE A 60 -1.25 1.40 7.13
N THR A 61 -0.35 0.93 7.97
CA THR A 61 1.07 1.33 7.95
C THR A 61 1.76 0.85 6.67
N ILE A 62 1.51 -0.41 6.26
CA ILE A 62 2.00 -0.94 4.97
C ILE A 62 1.51 -0.09 3.80
N MET A 63 0.22 0.27 3.78
CA MET A 63 -0.36 1.12 2.74
C MET A 63 0.32 2.49 2.68
N LYS A 64 0.44 3.18 3.81
CA LYS A 64 1.06 4.52 3.87
C LYS A 64 2.51 4.48 3.39
N ASN A 65 3.28 3.49 3.81
CA ASN A 65 4.66 3.32 3.38
C ASN A 65 4.76 3.02 1.89
N THR A 66 3.84 2.20 1.35
CA THR A 66 3.78 1.89 -0.07
C THR A 66 3.47 3.14 -0.90
N PHE A 67 2.47 3.93 -0.48
CA PHE A 67 2.14 5.19 -1.12
C PHE A 67 3.32 6.16 -1.15
N ILE A 68 3.99 6.39 -0.01
CA ILE A 68 5.14 7.30 0.09
C ILE A 68 6.29 6.84 -0.83
N ASN A 69 6.55 5.52 -0.87
CA ASN A 69 7.60 4.97 -1.71
C ASN A 69 7.28 5.11 -3.21
N ASN A 70 6.03 4.84 -3.61
CA ASN A 70 5.58 5.03 -5.00
C ASN A 70 5.68 6.51 -5.40
N TYR A 71 5.23 7.43 -4.54
CA TYR A 71 5.35 8.87 -4.77
C TYR A 71 6.81 9.32 -4.94
N ARG A 72 7.72 8.86 -4.06
CA ARG A 72 9.15 9.17 -4.16
C ARG A 72 9.79 8.62 -5.42
N ARG A 73 9.38 7.42 -5.89
CA ARG A 73 9.88 6.82 -7.13
C ARG A 73 9.42 7.65 -8.34
N ASN A 74 8.14 7.97 -8.43
CA ASN A 74 7.59 8.76 -9.53
C ASN A 74 8.22 10.15 -9.60
N ALA A 75 8.45 10.81 -8.45
CA ALA A 75 9.15 12.09 -8.40
C ALA A 75 10.58 11.99 -8.96
N LYS A 76 11.34 10.94 -8.60
CA LYS A 76 12.69 10.70 -9.13
C LYS A 76 12.69 10.42 -10.63
N GLU A 77 11.76 9.60 -11.11
CA GLU A 77 11.62 9.29 -12.55
C GLU A 77 11.34 10.57 -13.35
N ASN A 78 10.47 11.45 -12.84
CA ASN A 78 10.20 12.74 -13.48
C ASN A 78 11.42 13.66 -13.50
N THR A 79 12.26 13.69 -12.45
CA THR A 79 13.51 14.47 -12.45
C THR A 79 14.54 13.93 -13.45
N ILE A 80 14.63 12.61 -13.64
CA ILE A 80 15.57 12.01 -14.59
C ILE A 80 15.18 12.35 -16.03
N ILE A 81 13.88 12.36 -16.34
CA ILE A 81 13.38 12.69 -17.68
C ILE A 81 13.69 14.16 -18.04
N ASP A 82 13.64 15.07 -17.06
CA ASP A 82 13.97 16.49 -17.25
C ASP A 82 15.47 16.74 -17.55
N GLY A 83 16.36 15.81 -17.17
CA GLY A 83 17.80 15.92 -17.40
C GLY A 83 18.29 15.59 -18.81
N THR A 84 17.39 15.32 -19.77
CA THR A 84 17.76 14.90 -21.14
C THR A 84 17.37 15.91 -22.23
N LYS A 85 16.94 17.12 -21.85
CA LYS A 85 16.56 18.18 -22.80
C LYS A 85 17.68 19.14 -23.20
N ASP A 86 18.87 18.99 -22.65
CA ASP A 86 20.03 19.84 -22.95
C ASP A 86 21.20 19.02 -23.54
N LEU A 87 21.06 18.54 -24.77
CA LEU A 87 22.16 18.19 -25.69
C LEU A 87 21.74 18.43 -27.15
#